data_AF-A0A846X4R3-F1
#
_entry.id   AF-A0A846X4R3-F1
#
_cell.length_a   1.000
_cell.length_b   1.000
_cell.length_c   1.000
_cell.angle_alpha   90.00
_cell.angle_beta   90.00
_cell.angle_gamma   90.00
#
_symmetry.space_group_name_H-M   'P 1'
#
loop_
_entity.id
_entity.type
_entity.pdbx_description
1 polymer ?
#
loop_
_entity_poly.entity_id
_entity_poly.type
_entity_poly.pdbx_seq_one_letter_code
_entity_poly.pdbx_strand_id
1 'polypeptide(L)'
;MDDSTVPPVVFAGVNVEQSPIRGSYREVSPRFTREPGNMWAHIFRRFCQADEELDWQEAGFVRCRKANVENVETLLREACAQANLQYARYLATLNPAELRDIVEVERIQHASGSDGAYALPFPSFRTY
;
A
#
# COMPACT_ATOMS: atom_id res chain seq x y z
N MET A 1 -8.58 -17.07 -19.12
CA MET A 1 -7.94 -16.15 -18.17
C MET A 1 -6.50 -16.61 -18.04
N ASP A 2 -5.53 -15.73 -18.25
CA ASP A 2 -4.13 -16.07 -18.04
C ASP A 2 -3.91 -16.29 -16.53
N ASP A 3 -3.70 -17.55 -16.15
CA ASP A 3 -3.65 -18.02 -14.76
C ASP A 3 -2.39 -17.50 -14.00
N SER A 4 -1.58 -16.68 -14.69
CA SER A 4 -0.25 -16.24 -14.29
C SER A 4 -0.20 -14.80 -13.74
N THR A 5 -1.33 -14.10 -13.66
CA THR A 5 -1.35 -12.66 -13.31
C THR A 5 -1.80 -12.44 -11.87
N VAL A 6 -0.98 -11.77 -11.06
CA VAL A 6 -1.37 -11.30 -9.72
C VAL A 6 -2.38 -10.15 -9.88
N PRO A 7 -3.59 -10.21 -9.26
CA PRO A 7 -4.55 -9.13 -9.36
C PRO A 7 -3.98 -7.84 -8.72
N PRO A 8 -4.22 -6.66 -9.31
CA PRO A 8 -3.71 -5.41 -8.75
C PRO A 8 -4.31 -5.13 -7.37
N VAL A 9 -3.56 -4.42 -6.53
CA VAL A 9 -4.11 -3.89 -5.26
C VAL A 9 -4.94 -2.65 -5.60
N VAL A 10 -6.17 -2.57 -5.09
CA VAL A 10 -7.06 -1.43 -5.36
C VAL A 10 -7.11 -0.54 -4.12
N PHE A 11 -6.95 0.76 -4.35
CA PHE A 11 -7.12 1.80 -3.34
C PHE A 11 -8.60 1.94 -2.97
N ALA A 12 -8.93 1.67 -1.71
CA ALA A 12 -10.31 1.70 -1.20
C ALA A 12 -10.69 3.04 -0.55
N GLY A 13 -9.72 3.90 -0.27
CA GLY A 13 -9.91 5.19 0.38
C GLY A 13 -8.89 5.43 1.49
N VAL A 14 -9.24 6.30 2.43
CA VAL A 14 -8.41 6.63 3.58
C VAL A 14 -9.18 6.52 4.89
N ASN A 15 -8.49 6.14 5.95
CA ASN A 15 -8.93 6.38 7.33
C ASN A 15 -8.30 7.69 7.81
N VAL A 16 -9.12 8.58 8.36
CA VAL A 16 -8.68 9.91 8.80
C VAL A 16 -8.90 10.05 10.29
N GLU A 17 -7.80 10.13 11.02
CA GLU A 17 -7.81 10.28 12.47
C GLU A 17 -7.30 11.68 12.86
N GLN A 18 -7.79 12.20 13.98
CA GLN A 18 -7.26 13.44 14.54
C GLN A 18 -5.97 13.13 15.30
N SER A 19 -4.89 13.85 15.01
CA SER A 19 -3.65 13.59 15.71
C SER A 19 -3.80 13.92 17.21
N PRO A 20 -3.47 12.98 18.12
CA PRO A 20 -3.64 13.18 19.56
C PRO A 20 -2.71 14.25 20.12
N ILE A 21 -1.59 14.52 19.44
CA ILE A 21 -0.57 15.49 19.86
C ILE A 21 -0.89 16.90 19.35
N ARG A 22 -1.52 17.02 18.17
CA ARG A 22 -1.83 18.31 17.54
C ARG A 22 -3.19 18.28 16.87
N GLY A 23 -4.21 18.84 17.53
CA GLY A 23 -5.60 18.77 17.06
C GLY A 23 -5.90 19.37 15.67
N SER A 24 -5.01 20.22 15.13
CA SER A 24 -5.11 20.80 13.78
C SER A 24 -4.62 19.86 12.66
N TYR A 25 -3.91 18.78 13.01
CA TYR A 25 -3.40 17.79 12.08
C TYR A 25 -4.33 16.58 11.97
N ARG A 26 -4.18 15.87 10.87
CA ARG A 26 -4.83 14.62 10.55
C ARG A 26 -3.79 13.57 10.22
N GLU A 27 -4.06 12.35 10.65
CA GLU A 27 -3.32 11.15 10.32
C GLU A 27 -4.16 10.41 9.28
N VAL A 28 -3.66 10.36 8.04
CA VAL A 28 -4.37 9.83 6.88
C VAL A 28 -3.73 8.51 6.50
N SER A 29 -4.41 7.41 6.83
CA SER A 29 -3.93 6.05 6.56
C SER A 29 -4.59 5.50 5.30
N PRO A 30 -3.82 5.05 4.29
CA PRO A 30 -4.41 4.44 3.09
C PRO A 30 -5.09 3.12 3.42
N ARG A 31 -6.17 2.83 2.70
CA ARG A 31 -6.92 1.58 2.79
C ARG A 31 -6.96 0.88 1.44
N PHE A 32 -6.91 -0.43 1.47
CA PHE A 32 -6.91 -1.26 0.27
C PHE A 32 -8.01 -2.32 0.31
N THR A 33 -8.44 -2.77 -0.86
CA THR A 33 -9.50 -3.80 -0.99
C THR A 33 -9.03 -5.20 -0.62
N ARG A 34 -7.73 -5.41 -0.47
CA ARG A 34 -7.10 -6.68 -0.07
C ARG A 34 -5.84 -6.41 0.74
N GLU A 35 -5.40 -7.42 1.49
CA GLU A 35 -4.11 -7.36 2.17
C GLU A 35 -2.99 -7.23 1.13
N PRO A 36 -2.18 -6.16 1.17
CA PRO A 36 -1.08 -6.02 0.23
C PRO A 36 0.08 -6.93 0.63
N GLY A 37 0.63 -7.68 -0.34
CA GLY A 37 1.84 -8.47 -0.13
C GLY A 37 3.04 -7.60 0.25
N ASN A 38 4.01 -8.18 0.97
CA ASN A 38 5.16 -7.46 1.54
C ASN A 38 5.96 -6.67 0.49
N MET A 39 6.19 -7.25 -0.70
CA MET A 39 6.95 -6.59 -1.75
C MET A 39 6.16 -5.42 -2.35
N TRP A 40 4.87 -5.60 -2.63
CA TRP A 40 4.02 -4.52 -3.08
C TRP A 40 3.97 -3.38 -2.04
N ALA A 41 3.77 -3.72 -0.77
CA ALA A 41 3.75 -2.74 0.32
C ALA A 41 5.08 -1.98 0.44
N HIS A 42 6.21 -2.65 0.23
CA HIS A 42 7.53 -2.01 0.20
C HIS A 42 7.65 -1.00 -0.95
N ILE A 43 7.21 -1.37 -2.16
CA ILE A 43 7.21 -0.48 -3.32
C ILE A 43 6.31 0.74 -3.08
N PHE A 44 5.09 0.52 -2.57
CA PHE A 44 4.15 1.60 -2.24
C PHE A 44 4.75 2.59 -1.24
N ARG A 45 5.34 2.11 -0.13
CA ARG A 45 6.00 2.98 0.86
C ARG A 45 7.09 3.83 0.23
N ARG A 46 7.87 3.28 -0.71
CA ARG A 46 8.91 4.06 -1.40
C ARG A 46 8.35 5.21 -2.21
N PHE A 47 7.22 5.02 -2.89
CA PHE A 47 6.55 6.14 -3.58
C PHE A 47 6.07 7.19 -2.59
N CYS A 48 5.43 6.78 -1.47
CA CYS A 48 5.00 7.73 -0.45
C CYS A 48 6.15 8.47 0.23
N GLN A 49 7.32 7.84 0.40
CA GLN A 49 8.51 8.47 0.98
C GLN A 49 9.26 9.39 0.01
N ALA A 50 9.15 9.13 -1.30
CA ALA A 50 9.82 9.92 -2.32
C ALA A 50 9.03 11.18 -2.71
N ASP A 51 7.74 11.24 -2.40
CA ASP A 51 6.88 12.38 -2.67
C ASP A 51 7.02 13.43 -1.56
N GLU A 52 7.60 14.59 -1.89
CA GLU A 52 7.84 15.68 -0.93
C GLU A 52 6.54 16.32 -0.42
N GLU A 53 5.41 16.14 -1.11
CA GLU A 53 4.10 16.62 -0.65
C GLU A 53 3.48 15.70 0.42
N LEU A 54 4.00 14.47 0.56
CA LEU A 54 3.58 13.51 1.56
C LEU A 54 4.55 13.52 2.75
N ASP A 55 4.11 14.08 3.89
CA ASP A 55 4.77 13.88 5.19
C ASP A 55 4.47 12.45 5.70
N TRP A 56 4.99 11.46 4.98
CA TRP A 56 4.83 10.03 5.26
C TRP A 56 5.52 9.65 6.56
N GLN A 57 4.76 9.04 7.47
CA GLN A 57 5.28 8.48 8.71
C GLN A 57 5.52 6.98 8.55
N GLU A 58 6.61 6.46 9.12
CA GLU A 58 6.95 5.03 9.05
C GLU A 58 5.87 4.11 9.62
N ALA A 59 4.99 4.65 10.46
CA ALA A 59 3.81 3.98 11.01
C ALA A 59 2.69 3.73 9.99
N GLY A 60 2.85 4.11 8.72
CA GLY A 60 1.92 3.75 7.64
C GLY A 60 0.84 4.79 7.35
N PHE A 61 1.06 6.05 7.73
CA PHE A 61 0.11 7.14 7.50
C PHE A 61 0.83 8.42 7.05
N VAL A 62 0.08 9.30 6.39
CA VAL A 62 0.55 10.65 6.06
C VAL A 62 0.02 11.61 7.11
N ARG A 63 0.87 12.49 7.61
CA ARG A 63 0.44 13.58 8.48
C ARG A 63 0.16 14.83 7.67
N CYS A 64 -1.03 15.40 7.76
CA CYS A 64 -1.34 16.63 7.04
C CYS A 64 -2.27 17.55 7.83
N ARG A 65 -2.48 18.78 7.36
CA ARG A 65 -3.52 19.67 7.91
C ARG A 65 -4.89 19.19 7.44
N LYS A 66 -5.94 19.47 8.24
CA LYS A 66 -7.34 19.12 7.88
C LYS A 66 -7.74 19.54 6.45
N ALA A 67 -7.29 20.73 6.00
CA ALA A 67 -7.61 21.25 4.66
C ALA A 67 -6.95 20.46 3.51
N ASN A 68 -5.92 19.65 3.79
CA ASN A 68 -5.14 18.96 2.76
C ASN A 68 -5.51 17.48 2.62
N VAL A 69 -6.51 16.99 3.35
CA VAL A 69 -6.87 15.56 3.38
C VAL A 69 -7.23 15.04 1.98
N GLU A 70 -8.00 15.81 1.20
CA GLU A 70 -8.40 15.42 -0.16
C GLU A 70 -7.20 15.35 -1.13
N ASN A 71 -6.24 16.27 -1.00
CA ASN A 71 -5.00 16.23 -1.78
C ASN A 71 -4.18 14.99 -1.43
N VAL A 72 -4.01 14.71 -0.14
CA VAL A 72 -3.28 13.52 0.34
C VAL A 72 -3.96 12.24 -0.14
N GLU A 73 -5.28 12.14 -0.12
CA GLU A 73 -5.99 10.98 -0.67
C GLU A 73 -5.67 10.78 -2.16
N THR A 74 -5.63 11.87 -2.94
CA THR A 74 -5.30 11.83 -4.37
C THR A 74 -3.89 11.31 -4.60
N LEU A 75 -2.90 11.86 -3.89
CA LEU A 75 -1.51 11.43 -3.96
C LEU A 75 -1.33 9.97 -3.53
N LEU A 76 -2.03 9.51 -2.48
CA LEU A 76 -2.00 8.10 -2.05
C LEU A 76 -2.61 7.16 -3.10
N ARG A 77 -3.67 7.60 -3.80
CA ARG A 77 -4.28 6.84 -4.90
C ARG A 77 -3.33 6.75 -6.09
N GLU A 78 -2.62 7.82 -6.41
CA GLU A 78 -1.60 7.83 -7.46
C GLU A 78 -0.41 6.94 -7.10
N ALA A 79 0.09 7.00 -5.87
CA ALA A 79 1.12 6.11 -5.35
C ALA A 79 0.69 4.62 -5.45
N CYS A 80 -0.59 4.31 -5.21
CA CYS A 80 -1.13 2.96 -5.38
C CYS A 80 -1.05 2.50 -6.84
N ALA A 81 -1.40 3.38 -7.80
CA ALA A 81 -1.30 3.07 -9.22
C ALA A 81 0.16 2.87 -9.67
N GLN A 82 1.08 3.72 -9.20
CA GLN A 82 2.51 3.59 -9.47
C GLN A 82 3.10 2.31 -8.88
N ALA A 83 2.69 1.95 -7.65
CA ALA A 83 3.10 0.72 -7.00
C ALA A 83 2.64 -0.52 -7.78
N ASN A 84 1.40 -0.56 -8.25
CA ASN A 84 0.90 -1.64 -9.11
C ASN A 84 1.72 -1.79 -10.39
N LEU A 85 2.02 -0.68 -11.07
CA LEU A 85 2.81 -0.69 -12.29
C LEU A 85 4.24 -1.21 -12.03
N GLN A 86 4.89 -0.71 -10.97
CA GLN A 86 6.24 -1.10 -10.64
C GLN A 86 6.31 -2.55 -10.13
N TYR A 87 5.29 -3.02 -9.42
CA TYR A 87 5.19 -4.41 -9.00
C TYR A 87 5.00 -5.34 -10.19
N ALA A 88 4.13 -4.99 -11.16
CA ALA A 88 3.99 -5.76 -12.40
C ALA A 88 5.31 -5.86 -13.17
N ARG A 89 6.10 -4.78 -13.22
CA ARG A 89 7.45 -4.78 -13.80
C ARG A 89 8.39 -5.70 -13.02
N TYR A 90 8.36 -5.66 -11.69
CA TYR A 90 9.15 -6.56 -10.85
C TYR A 90 8.82 -8.03 -11.13
N LEU A 91 7.53 -8.39 -11.16
CA LEU A 91 7.09 -9.75 -11.46
C LEU A 91 7.59 -10.24 -12.83
N ALA A 92 7.63 -9.36 -13.83
CA ALA A 92 8.16 -9.69 -15.16
C ALA A 92 9.68 -9.95 -15.19
N THR A 93 10.42 -9.60 -14.14
CA THR A 93 11.87 -9.89 -14.02
C THR A 93 12.16 -11.23 -13.35
N LEU A 94 11.16 -11.85 -12.73
CA LEU A 94 11.33 -13.08 -11.97
C LEU A 94 11.37 -14.30 -12.88
N ASN A 95 12.07 -15.34 -12.42
CA ASN A 95 12.00 -16.61 -13.10
C ASN A 95 10.63 -17.29 -12.87
N PRO A 96 10.22 -18.27 -13.72
CA PRO A 96 8.90 -18.89 -13.61
C PRO A 96 8.61 -19.62 -12.30
N ALA A 97 9.63 -20.09 -11.57
CA ALA A 97 9.44 -20.75 -10.27
C ALA A 97 9.14 -19.70 -9.19
N GLU A 98 9.93 -18.64 -9.12
CA GLU A 98 9.71 -17.52 -8.19
C GLU A 98 8.35 -16.84 -8.42
N LEU A 99 7.94 -16.67 -9.67
CA LEU A 99 6.65 -16.10 -10.02
C LEU A 99 5.49 -16.96 -9.51
N ARG A 100 5.59 -18.29 -9.65
CA ARG A 100 4.56 -19.22 -9.17
C ARG A 100 4.40 -19.15 -7.66
N ASP A 101 5.51 -19.17 -6.92
CA ASP A 101 5.50 -19.09 -5.46
C ASP A 101 4.81 -17.79 -4.99
N ILE A 102 5.12 -16.65 -5.64
CA ILE A 102 4.48 -15.36 -5.32
C ILE A 102 2.99 -15.37 -5.68
N VAL A 103 2.63 -15.85 -6.88
CA VAL A 103 1.23 -15.92 -7.31
C VAL A 103 0.41 -16.80 -6.38
N GLU A 104 0.97 -17.92 -5.91
CA GLU A 104 0.29 -18.83 -4.98
C GLU A 104 0.05 -18.16 -3.62
N VAL A 105 1.07 -17.51 -3.04
CA VAL A 105 0.94 -16.76 -1.78
C VAL A 105 -0.09 -15.63 -1.92
N GLU A 106 -0.02 -14.84 -2.99
CA GLU A 106 -0.95 -13.72 -3.24
C GLU A 106 -2.40 -14.22 -3.44
N ARG A 107 -2.58 -15.38 -4.08
CA ARG A 107 -3.91 -16.02 -4.24
C ARG A 107 -4.48 -16.47 -2.90
N ILE A 108 -3.66 -17.09 -2.05
CA ILE A 108 -4.09 -17.52 -0.72
C ILE A 108 -4.47 -16.30 0.14
N GLN A 109 -3.67 -15.24 0.09
CA GLN A 109 -3.97 -13.97 0.77
C GLN A 109 -5.25 -13.32 0.24
N HIS A 110 -5.45 -13.32 -1.08
CA HIS A 110 -6.69 -12.82 -1.69
C HIS A 110 -7.92 -13.65 -1.29
N ALA A 111 -7.82 -14.97 -1.30
CA ALA A 111 -8.92 -15.88 -0.96
C ALA A 111 -9.27 -15.87 0.53
N SER A 112 -8.32 -15.51 1.40
CA SER A 112 -8.52 -15.41 2.85
C SER A 112 -9.11 -14.06 3.29
N GLY A 113 -9.46 -13.18 2.33
CA GLY A 113 -9.91 -11.82 2.61
C GLY A 113 -11.22 -11.76 3.40
N SER A 114 -11.13 -11.29 4.65
CA SER A 114 -12.26 -10.72 5.41
C SER A 114 -12.73 -9.40 4.80
N ASP A 115 -14.01 -9.05 4.97
CA ASP A 115 -14.72 -7.84 4.47
C ASP A 115 -14.23 -6.51 5.12
N GLY A 116 -12.91 -6.31 5.23
CA GLY A 116 -12.29 -5.17 5.91
C GLY A 116 -11.35 -4.36 5.02
N ALA A 117 -11.27 -3.05 5.29
CA ALA A 117 -10.32 -2.14 4.66
C ALA A 117 -8.89 -2.40 5.18
N TYR A 118 -8.04 -3.03 4.37
CA TYR A 118 -6.69 -3.44 4.78
C TYR A 118 -5.75 -2.23 4.92
N ALA A 119 -4.98 -2.20 6.01
CA ALA A 119 -3.87 -1.28 6.19
C ALA A 119 -2.58 -1.87 5.57
N LEU A 120 -1.54 -1.04 5.42
CA LEU A 120 -0.21 -1.59 5.13
C LEU A 120 0.22 -2.53 6.26
N PRO A 121 0.90 -3.64 5.96
CA PRO A 121 1.56 -4.42 7.01
C PRO A 121 2.53 -3.49 7.78
N PHE A 122 2.82 -3.76 9.05
CA PHE A 122 3.90 -3.04 9.71
C PHE A 122 5.23 -3.37 9.02
N PRO A 123 6.20 -2.44 8.94
CA PRO A 123 7.54 -2.81 8.52
C PRO A 123 8.04 -3.88 9.49
N SER A 124 8.17 -5.12 9.01
CA SER A 124 8.82 -6.18 9.78
C SER A 124 10.28 -5.78 9.94
N PHE A 125 10.65 -5.32 11.14
CA PHE A 125 12.04 -5.19 11.55
C PHE A 125 12.65 -6.61 11.50
N ARG A 126 13.24 -6.99 10.36
CA ARG A 126 14.24 -8.05 10.36
C ARG A 126 15.46 -7.47 11.04
N THR A 127 15.58 -7.71 12.35
CA THR A 127 16.87 -7.81 13.01
C THR A 127 17.64 -8.92 12.29
N TYR A 128 18.59 -8.52 11.44
CA TYR A 128 19.69 -9.39 11.04
C TYR A 128 20.79 -9.31 12.09
#